data_AF-A0A8S0FT89-F1
#
_entry.id   AF-A0A8S0FT89-F1
#
_cell.length_a   1.000
_cell.length_b   1.000
_cell.length_c   1.000
_cell.angle_alpha   90.00
_cell.angle_beta   90.00
_cell.angle_gamma   90.00
#
_symmetry.space_group_name_H-M   'P 1'
#
loop_
_entity.id
_entity.type
_entity.pdbx_description
1 polymer ?
#
loop_
_entity_poly.entity_id
_entity_poly.type
_entity_poly.pdbx_seq_one_letter_code
_entity_poly.pdbx_strand_id
1 'polypeptide(L)'
;MRRGVALSAGVQRMVRSDLASSGVMFSIDTESGFDQVVFITSAWGLGEMVVQGAVNPDEFYVHKPTLAANRPAIVRRTMGSKKIRMVYAPTQEHGKQVKIEDVPQEQRDIFSLTNEEVQELAKQAVQIEKHYGRPMDIEWAKDGHTGKLFIVQARPETVRSRGQVMEREGIRCIHRVRLSPKAVLSVIASARVR
;
A
#
# COMPACT_ATOMS: atom_id res chain seq x y z
N MET A 1 -25.48 27.96 -7.46
CA MET A 1 -25.74 26.82 -6.55
C MET A 1 -24.43 26.16 -6.16
N ARG A 2 -24.07 26.08 -4.87
CA ARG A 2 -23.06 25.10 -4.43
C ARG A 2 -23.75 23.74 -4.44
N ARG A 3 -23.28 22.79 -5.26
CA ARG A 3 -23.72 21.39 -5.13
C ARG A 3 -23.31 20.91 -3.74
N GLY A 4 -24.28 20.47 -2.94
CA GLY A 4 -24.01 19.98 -1.59
C GLY A 4 -23.12 18.74 -1.65
N VAL A 5 -22.10 18.69 -0.81
CA VAL A 5 -21.29 17.47 -0.59
C VAL A 5 -22.00 16.66 0.48
N ALA A 6 -22.31 15.40 0.18
CA ALA A 6 -22.80 14.43 1.15
C ALA A 6 -21.67 13.48 1.53
N LEU A 7 -21.69 13.00 2.79
CA LEU A 7 -20.73 12.04 3.32
C LEU A 7 -21.47 10.75 3.71
N SER A 8 -20.85 9.60 3.46
CA SER A 8 -21.28 8.30 3.99
C SER A 8 -20.13 7.72 4.82
N ALA A 9 -20.46 7.08 5.94
CA ALA A 9 -19.49 6.48 6.85
C ALA A 9 -19.66 4.96 6.87
N GLY A 10 -18.64 4.23 6.40
CA GLY A 10 -18.59 2.78 6.50
C GLY A 10 -18.16 2.34 7.90
N VAL A 11 -18.98 1.51 8.56
CA VAL A 11 -18.63 0.88 9.84
C VAL A 11 -18.28 -0.58 9.57
N GLN A 12 -16.99 -0.91 9.58
CA GLN A 12 -16.46 -2.24 9.26
C GLN A 12 -15.94 -2.93 10.53
N ARG A 13 -16.08 -4.25 10.59
CA ARG A 13 -15.45 -5.06 11.65
C ARG A 13 -13.94 -5.08 11.44
N MET A 14 -13.19 -4.67 12.45
CA MET A 14 -11.73 -4.72 12.42
C MET A 14 -11.20 -6.17 12.43
N VAL A 15 -10.19 -6.42 11.59
CA VAL A 15 -9.39 -7.65 11.57
C VAL A 15 -8.30 -7.55 12.64
N ARG A 16 -7.93 -8.66 13.30
CA ARG A 16 -6.89 -8.66 14.35
C ARG A 16 -5.47 -8.76 13.79
N SER A 17 -5.13 -7.87 12.86
CA SER A 17 -3.77 -7.80 12.30
C SER A 17 -2.76 -7.11 13.21
N ASP A 18 -3.22 -6.48 14.31
CA ASP A 18 -2.37 -6.06 15.42
C ASP A 18 -1.50 -7.20 15.98
N LEU A 19 -1.97 -8.45 15.85
CA LEU A 19 -1.26 -9.67 16.26
C LEU A 19 -0.54 -10.38 15.10
N ALA A 20 -0.61 -9.84 13.89
CA ALA A 20 -0.05 -10.44 12.68
C ALA A 20 0.40 -9.33 11.70
N SER A 21 0.04 -9.44 10.42
CA SER A 21 0.51 -8.57 9.34
C SER A 21 -0.62 -8.04 8.48
N SER A 22 -0.34 -6.94 7.78
CA SER A 22 -1.25 -6.29 6.84
C SER A 22 -0.45 -5.47 5.83
N GLY A 23 -1.12 -4.99 4.79
CA GLY A 23 -0.48 -4.15 3.79
C GLY A 23 -1.35 -3.89 2.57
N VAL A 24 -0.71 -3.62 1.45
CA VAL A 24 -1.34 -3.21 0.20
C VAL A 24 -0.86 -4.11 -0.94
N MET A 25 -1.75 -4.42 -1.88
CA MET A 25 -1.43 -5.08 -3.14
C MET A 25 -1.86 -4.23 -4.32
N PHE A 26 -1.03 -4.23 -5.35
CA PHE A 26 -1.36 -3.69 -6.65
C PHE A 26 -1.39 -4.84 -7.65
N SER A 27 -2.45 -4.95 -8.44
CA SER A 27 -2.53 -5.95 -9.53
C SER A 27 -1.72 -5.54 -10.77
N ILE A 28 -0.79 -4.61 -10.62
CA ILE A 28 0.12 -4.11 -11.65
C ILE A 28 1.40 -3.65 -10.95
N ASP A 29 2.55 -3.72 -11.61
CA ASP A 29 3.71 -2.96 -11.14
C ASP A 29 3.46 -1.47 -11.35
N THR A 30 3.29 -0.72 -10.26
CA THR A 30 3.01 0.72 -10.34
C THR A 30 4.18 1.52 -10.91
N GLU A 31 5.43 1.04 -10.78
CA GLU A 31 6.63 1.72 -11.26
C GLU A 31 6.86 1.57 -12.77
N SER A 32 6.85 0.33 -13.31
CA SER A 32 7.03 0.11 -14.75
C SER A 32 5.72 0.11 -15.55
N GLY A 33 4.62 -0.40 -14.96
CA GLY A 33 3.35 -0.64 -15.65
C GLY A 33 3.20 -2.05 -16.18
N PHE A 34 4.10 -2.95 -15.82
CA PHE A 34 3.99 -4.36 -16.16
C PHE A 34 2.77 -4.97 -15.45
N ASP A 35 1.76 -5.30 -16.23
CA ASP A 35 0.46 -5.81 -15.80
C ASP A 35 0.45 -7.33 -15.55
N GLN A 36 1.53 -8.03 -15.85
CA GLN A 36 1.67 -9.47 -15.64
C GLN A 36 2.18 -9.86 -14.23
N VAL A 37 2.24 -8.90 -13.31
CA VAL A 37 2.61 -9.14 -11.90
C VAL A 37 1.57 -8.59 -10.93
N VAL A 38 1.46 -9.23 -9.78
CA VAL A 38 0.91 -8.63 -8.56
C VAL A 38 2.09 -8.18 -7.70
N PHE A 39 2.10 -6.92 -7.31
CA PHE A 39 3.03 -6.37 -6.33
C PHE A 39 2.34 -6.35 -4.96
N ILE A 40 2.99 -6.92 -3.94
CA ILE A 40 2.45 -7.07 -2.59
C ILE A 40 3.43 -6.43 -1.61
N THR A 41 2.92 -5.55 -0.76
CA THR A 41 3.62 -5.00 0.40
C THR A 41 3.04 -5.57 1.70
N SER A 42 3.89 -5.82 2.70
CA SER A 42 3.49 -6.37 4.00
C SER A 42 4.32 -5.82 5.16
N ALA A 43 3.67 -5.43 6.25
CA ALA A 43 4.32 -5.11 7.52
C ALA A 43 3.54 -5.72 8.70
N TRP A 44 4.15 -5.73 9.88
CA TRP A 44 3.50 -6.16 11.11
C TRP A 44 2.49 -5.12 11.62
N GLY A 45 1.40 -5.57 12.22
CA GLY A 45 0.38 -4.72 12.85
C GLY A 45 -0.78 -4.30 11.93
N LEU A 46 -1.41 -3.18 12.28
CA LEU A 46 -2.50 -2.55 11.52
C LEU A 46 -1.97 -1.80 10.28
N GLY A 47 -2.72 -1.87 9.17
CA GLY A 47 -2.25 -1.51 7.83
C GLY A 47 -2.02 -0.03 7.58
N GLU A 48 -2.53 0.84 8.47
CA GLU A 48 -2.43 2.30 8.35
C GLU A 48 -0.97 2.77 8.19
N MET A 49 -0.02 2.12 8.87
CA MET A 49 1.41 2.44 8.77
C MET A 49 1.99 2.20 7.37
N VAL A 50 1.47 1.21 6.62
CA VAL A 50 1.87 0.91 5.25
C VAL A 50 1.21 1.91 4.29
N VAL A 51 -0.09 2.16 4.45
CA VAL A 51 -0.87 3.09 3.61
C VAL A 51 -0.34 4.53 3.72
N GLN A 52 0.15 4.94 4.90
CA GLN A 52 0.78 6.25 5.12
C GLN A 52 2.25 6.33 4.67
N GLY A 53 2.88 5.21 4.26
CA GLY A 53 4.31 5.16 3.95
C GLY A 53 5.22 5.38 5.17
N ALA A 54 4.69 5.19 6.38
CA ALA A 54 5.40 5.43 7.64
C ALA A 54 6.31 4.27 8.06
N VAL A 55 6.15 3.09 7.46
CA VAL A 55 7.02 1.92 7.62
C VAL A 55 7.57 1.48 6.26
N ASN A 56 8.80 0.95 6.24
CA ASN A 56 9.35 0.26 5.07
C ASN A 56 8.98 -1.24 5.14
N PRO A 57 8.02 -1.72 4.31
CA PRO A 57 7.44 -3.05 4.38
C PRO A 57 8.30 -4.10 3.63
N ASP A 58 8.00 -5.38 3.83
CA ASP A 58 8.43 -6.42 2.91
C ASP A 58 7.74 -6.24 1.55
N GLU A 59 8.47 -6.52 0.46
CA GLU A 59 8.00 -6.46 -0.91
C GLU A 59 8.03 -7.86 -1.55
N PHE A 60 6.98 -8.20 -2.30
CA PHE A 60 6.89 -9.43 -3.07
C PHE A 60 6.31 -9.15 -4.46
N TYR A 61 6.89 -9.77 -5.49
CA TYR A 61 6.35 -9.75 -6.86
C TYR A 61 5.92 -11.16 -7.24
N VAL A 62 4.69 -11.31 -7.72
CA VAL A 62 4.10 -12.59 -8.12
C VAL A 62 3.67 -12.55 -9.58
N HIS A 63 4.23 -13.41 -10.42
CA HIS A 63 3.96 -13.44 -11.86
C HIS A 63 2.61 -14.14 -12.16
N LYS A 64 1.64 -13.39 -12.69
CA LYS A 64 0.26 -13.86 -12.89
C LYS A 64 0.17 -15.10 -13.81
N PRO A 65 0.87 -15.19 -14.96
CA PRO A 65 0.84 -16.40 -15.79
C PRO A 65 1.36 -17.65 -15.08
N THR A 66 2.41 -17.53 -14.25
CA THR A 66 2.94 -18.66 -13.46
C THR A 66 1.98 -19.07 -12.36
N LEU A 67 1.32 -18.09 -11.73
CA LEU A 67 0.30 -18.32 -10.70
C LEU A 67 -0.93 -19.04 -11.28
N ALA A 68 -1.40 -18.63 -12.46
CA ALA A 68 -2.51 -19.27 -13.18
C ALA A 68 -2.18 -20.73 -13.57
N ALA A 69 -0.90 -21.04 -13.81
CA ALA A 69 -0.41 -22.40 -14.05
C ALA A 69 -0.22 -23.24 -12.77
N ASN A 70 -0.61 -22.74 -11.60
CA ASN A 70 -0.41 -23.36 -10.28
C ASN A 70 1.06 -23.77 -9.99
N ARG A 71 2.00 -22.93 -10.43
CA ARG A 71 3.45 -23.11 -10.18
C ARG A 71 3.95 -22.05 -9.18
N PRO A 72 5.09 -22.27 -8.50
CA PRO A 72 5.71 -21.25 -7.66
C PRO A 72 5.93 -19.95 -8.45
N ALA A 73 5.19 -18.91 -8.10
CA ALA A 73 5.04 -17.70 -8.92
C ALA A 73 5.74 -16.46 -8.35
N ILE A 74 6.35 -16.55 -7.17
CA ILE A 74 7.07 -15.45 -6.54
C ILE A 74 8.41 -15.25 -7.27
N VAL A 75 8.58 -14.10 -7.95
CA VAL A 75 9.76 -13.78 -8.77
C VAL A 75 10.75 -12.84 -8.06
N ARG A 76 10.28 -12.01 -7.12
CA ARG A 76 11.13 -11.14 -6.28
C ARG A 76 10.61 -11.15 -4.86
N ARG A 77 11.54 -11.13 -3.89
CA ARG A 77 11.29 -10.90 -2.46
C ARG A 77 12.32 -9.88 -1.98
N THR A 78 11.89 -8.85 -1.27
CA THR A 78 12.80 -7.86 -0.65
C THR A 78 12.33 -7.60 0.76
N MET A 79 13.23 -7.71 1.73
CA MET A 79 12.89 -7.62 3.15
C MET A 79 12.86 -6.15 3.59
N GLY A 80 11.73 -5.75 4.17
CA GLY A 80 11.56 -4.42 4.74
C GLY A 80 12.16 -4.33 6.13
N SER A 81 12.63 -3.13 6.51
CA SER A 81 13.18 -2.90 7.85
C SER A 81 12.14 -3.06 8.98
N LYS A 82 10.84 -2.91 8.66
CA LYS A 82 9.69 -3.17 9.56
C LYS A 82 9.88 -2.65 10.99
N LYS A 83 10.50 -1.47 11.16
CA LYS A 83 10.98 -1.00 12.49
C LYS A 83 9.87 -0.78 13.51
N ILE A 84 8.72 -0.29 13.05
CA ILE A 84 7.57 0.08 13.88
C ILE A 84 6.30 -0.60 13.37
N ARG A 85 5.36 -0.85 14.28
CA ARG A 85 4.01 -1.35 13.98
C ARG A 85 2.96 -0.58 14.77
N MET A 86 1.74 -0.54 14.24
CA MET A 86 0.56 -0.07 14.98
C MET A 86 -0.21 -1.26 15.54
N VAL A 87 -0.60 -1.19 16.81
CA VAL A 87 -1.35 -2.22 17.53
C VAL A 87 -2.45 -1.57 18.39
N TYR A 88 -3.40 -2.36 18.92
CA TYR A 88 -4.36 -1.83 19.89
C TYR A 88 -3.66 -1.38 21.18
N ALA A 89 -4.10 -0.23 21.69
CA ALA A 89 -3.75 0.20 23.03
C ALA A 89 -4.61 -0.54 24.08
N PRO A 90 -4.13 -0.69 25.32
CA PRO A 90 -4.92 -1.26 26.41
C PRO A 90 -6.04 -0.32 26.92
N THR A 91 -6.07 0.94 26.46
CA THR A 91 -7.08 1.92 26.84
C THR A 91 -8.28 1.91 25.89
N GLN A 92 -9.47 2.17 26.45
CA GLN A 92 -10.70 2.43 25.67
C GLN A 92 -11.00 3.93 25.53
N GLU A 93 -10.08 4.81 25.98
CA GLU A 93 -10.22 6.26 25.82
C GLU A 93 -10.35 6.65 24.34
N HIS A 94 -11.33 7.50 24.03
CA HIS A 94 -11.66 7.89 22.67
C HIS A 94 -10.48 8.63 22.00
N GLY A 95 -10.08 8.15 20.82
CA GLY A 95 -8.95 8.70 20.06
C GLY A 95 -7.58 8.11 20.46
N LYS A 96 -7.52 7.19 21.45
CA LYS A 96 -6.28 6.55 21.91
C LYS A 96 -6.34 5.01 21.86
N GLN A 97 -7.26 4.44 21.09
CA GLN A 97 -7.47 2.98 21.01
C GLN A 97 -6.34 2.24 20.26
N VAL A 98 -5.42 2.95 19.61
CA VAL A 98 -4.23 2.40 18.95
C VAL A 98 -2.96 3.06 19.48
N LYS A 99 -1.84 2.33 19.43
CA LYS A 99 -0.49 2.83 19.71
C LYS A 99 0.49 2.36 18.65
N ILE A 100 1.58 3.11 18.47
CA ILE A 100 2.73 2.69 17.68
C ILE A 100 3.81 2.18 18.63
N GLU A 101 4.45 1.06 18.28
CA GLU A 101 5.55 0.47 19.04
C GLU A 101 6.64 -0.07 18.11
N ASP A 102 7.87 -0.18 18.62
CA ASP A 102 8.97 -0.83 17.90
C ASP A 102 8.71 -2.35 17.77
N VAL A 103 9.00 -2.88 16.59
CA VAL A 103 8.96 -4.33 16.33
C VAL A 103 10.22 -4.97 16.92
N PRO A 104 10.14 -6.12 17.61
CA PRO A 104 11.32 -6.87 18.07
C PRO A 104 12.26 -7.21 16.92
N GLN A 105 13.58 -7.19 17.14
CA GLN A 105 14.58 -7.42 16.09
C GLN A 105 14.35 -8.76 15.36
N GLU A 106 14.05 -9.83 16.10
CA GLU A 106 13.71 -11.16 15.58
C GLU A 106 12.53 -11.16 14.57
N GLN A 107 11.56 -10.24 14.73
CA GLN A 107 10.44 -10.08 13.80
C GLN A 107 10.78 -9.19 12.61
N ARG A 108 11.81 -8.33 12.70
CA ARG A 108 12.29 -7.52 11.56
C ARG A 108 13.05 -8.39 10.56
N ASP A 109 13.87 -9.30 11.06
CA ASP A 109 14.79 -10.15 10.29
C ASP A 109 14.12 -11.35 9.60
N ILE A 110 12.78 -11.46 9.71
CA ILE A 110 11.96 -12.43 8.99
C ILE A 110 10.93 -11.72 8.11
N PHE A 111 10.41 -12.43 7.10
CA PHE A 111 9.29 -11.96 6.30
C PHE A 111 7.98 -12.07 7.09
N SER A 112 7.13 -11.06 6.95
CA SER A 112 5.81 -10.94 7.61
C SER A 112 4.69 -11.77 6.95
N LEU A 113 5.01 -12.51 5.90
CA LEU A 113 4.16 -13.47 5.20
C LEU A 113 4.96 -14.72 4.80
N THR A 114 4.30 -15.87 4.77
CA THR A 114 4.85 -17.08 4.14
C THR A 114 4.69 -17.04 2.62
N ASN A 115 5.38 -17.94 1.89
CA ASN A 115 5.26 -18.02 0.43
C ASN A 115 3.85 -18.42 -0.02
N GLU A 116 3.17 -19.23 0.78
CA GLU A 116 1.81 -19.73 0.57
C GLU A 116 0.80 -18.59 0.72
N GLU A 117 0.99 -17.76 1.75
CA GLU A 117 0.17 -16.56 1.99
C GLU A 117 0.34 -15.51 0.89
N VAL A 118 1.57 -15.28 0.42
CA VAL A 118 1.87 -14.40 -0.73
C VAL A 118 1.19 -14.91 -2.01
N GLN A 119 1.19 -16.22 -2.26
CA GLN A 119 0.49 -16.79 -3.42
C GLN A 119 -1.05 -16.70 -3.28
N GLU A 120 -1.59 -16.90 -2.09
CA GLU A 120 -3.03 -16.81 -1.84
C GLU A 120 -3.54 -15.37 -1.98
N LEU A 121 -2.82 -14.40 -1.40
CA LEU A 121 -3.04 -12.98 -1.61
C LEU A 121 -3.02 -12.60 -3.11
N ALA A 122 -2.03 -13.09 -3.87
CA ALA A 122 -1.95 -12.83 -5.30
C ALA A 122 -3.14 -13.43 -6.10
N LYS A 123 -3.64 -14.62 -5.72
CA LYS A 123 -4.85 -15.21 -6.33
C LYS A 123 -6.08 -14.35 -6.06
N GLN A 124 -6.21 -13.79 -4.86
CA GLN A 124 -7.31 -12.89 -4.51
C GLN A 124 -7.20 -11.57 -5.31
N ALA A 125 -6.01 -10.99 -5.43
CA ALA A 125 -5.78 -9.79 -6.24
C ALA A 125 -6.16 -10.00 -7.72
N VAL A 126 -5.79 -11.12 -8.35
CA VAL A 126 -6.16 -11.45 -9.74
C VAL A 126 -7.67 -11.67 -9.89
N GLN A 127 -8.34 -12.28 -8.90
CA GLN A 127 -9.81 -12.43 -8.92
C GLN A 127 -10.53 -11.08 -8.82
N ILE A 128 -10.04 -10.18 -7.98
CA ILE A 128 -10.58 -8.82 -7.81
C ILE A 128 -10.38 -8.01 -9.10
N GLU A 129 -9.17 -8.01 -9.66
CA GLU A 129 -8.88 -7.38 -10.96
C GLU A 129 -9.81 -7.89 -12.07
N LYS A 130 -9.98 -9.22 -12.18
CA LYS A 130 -10.89 -9.83 -13.16
C LYS A 130 -12.35 -9.40 -12.96
N HIS A 131 -12.79 -9.20 -11.71
CA HIS A 131 -14.14 -8.73 -11.40
C HIS A 131 -14.35 -7.27 -11.83
N TYR A 132 -13.38 -6.38 -11.60
CA TYR A 132 -13.48 -4.95 -11.94
C TYR A 132 -13.01 -4.59 -13.37
N GLY A 133 -12.38 -5.54 -14.08
CA GLY A 133 -11.92 -5.39 -15.47
C GLY A 133 -10.79 -4.38 -15.67
N ARG A 134 -10.01 -4.07 -14.61
CA ARG A 134 -8.96 -3.05 -14.61
C ARG A 134 -7.96 -3.28 -13.46
N PRO A 135 -6.75 -2.71 -13.50
CA PRO A 135 -5.81 -2.78 -12.38
C PRO A 135 -6.39 -2.19 -11.08
N MET A 136 -6.06 -2.83 -9.96
CA MET A 136 -6.64 -2.53 -8.65
C MET A 136 -5.55 -2.30 -7.59
N ASP A 137 -5.84 -1.39 -6.67
CA ASP A 137 -5.16 -1.09 -5.42
C ASP A 137 -6.02 -1.67 -4.28
N ILE A 138 -5.44 -2.59 -3.50
CA ILE A 138 -6.16 -3.51 -2.62
C ILE A 138 -5.50 -3.54 -1.24
N GLU A 139 -6.22 -3.14 -0.21
CA GLU A 139 -5.77 -3.22 1.18
C GLU A 139 -6.20 -4.55 1.80
N TRP A 140 -5.29 -5.22 2.51
CA TRP A 140 -5.51 -6.55 3.08
C TRP A 140 -4.96 -6.65 4.51
N ALA A 141 -5.52 -7.58 5.28
CA ALA A 141 -5.13 -7.83 6.67
C ALA A 141 -5.17 -9.33 6.98
N LYS A 142 -4.16 -9.84 7.68
CA LYS A 142 -4.12 -11.19 8.25
C LYS A 142 -4.66 -11.14 9.68
N ASP A 143 -5.63 -11.98 9.99
CA ASP A 143 -6.16 -12.10 11.35
C ASP A 143 -5.23 -12.97 12.21
N GLY A 144 -4.65 -12.41 13.27
CA GLY A 144 -3.67 -13.13 14.10
C GLY A 144 -4.24 -14.22 15.01
N HIS A 145 -5.56 -14.34 15.16
CA HIS A 145 -6.18 -15.46 15.90
C HIS A 145 -6.46 -16.65 15.00
N THR A 146 -6.89 -16.40 13.76
CA THR A 146 -7.34 -17.45 12.83
C THR A 146 -6.37 -17.75 11.68
N GLY A 147 -5.34 -16.92 11.49
CA GLY A 147 -4.42 -16.97 10.36
C GLY A 147 -5.03 -16.59 9.01
N LYS A 148 -6.32 -16.25 8.96
CA LYS A 148 -7.05 -15.98 7.72
C LYS A 148 -6.69 -14.62 7.14
N LEU A 149 -6.58 -14.57 5.82
CA LEU A 149 -6.38 -13.36 5.04
C LEU A 149 -7.74 -12.74 4.69
N PHE A 150 -7.86 -11.43 4.87
CA PHE A 150 -9.06 -10.64 4.58
C PHE A 150 -8.71 -9.46 3.67
N ILE A 151 -9.60 -9.17 2.72
CA ILE A 151 -9.57 -7.95 1.93
C ILE A 151 -10.39 -6.89 2.65
N VAL A 152 -9.79 -5.72 2.89
CA VAL A 152 -10.40 -4.62 3.67
C VAL A 152 -10.99 -3.57 2.74
N GLN A 153 -10.23 -3.16 1.72
CA GLN A 153 -10.62 -2.21 0.67
C GLN A 153 -10.11 -2.71 -0.68
N ALA A 154 -10.86 -2.45 -1.76
CA ALA A 154 -10.35 -2.54 -3.13
C ALA A 154 -10.84 -1.32 -3.92
N ARG A 155 -9.94 -0.64 -4.62
CA ARG A 155 -10.23 0.51 -5.48
C ARG A 155 -9.45 0.43 -6.79
N PRO A 156 -9.91 1.04 -7.89
CA PRO A 156 -9.12 1.11 -9.13
C PRO A 156 -7.76 1.78 -8.89
N GLU A 157 -6.71 1.26 -9.53
CA GLU A 157 -5.44 1.98 -9.66
C GLU A 157 -5.70 3.26 -10.50
N THR A 158 -5.12 4.40 -10.11
CA THR A 158 -5.35 5.69 -10.77
C THR A 158 -4.09 6.50 -11.08
N VAL A 159 -2.91 6.14 -10.57
CA VAL A 159 -1.65 6.82 -10.85
C VAL A 159 -1.31 6.73 -12.34
N ARG A 160 -1.52 5.57 -12.97
CA ARG A 160 -1.30 5.42 -14.43
C ARG A 160 -2.38 6.05 -15.30
N SER A 161 -3.60 6.24 -14.77
CA SER A 161 -4.66 6.95 -15.50
C SER A 161 -4.34 8.43 -15.73
N ARG A 162 -3.42 9.02 -14.95
CA ARG A 162 -2.94 10.41 -15.10
C ARG A 162 -1.86 10.58 -16.18
N GLY A 163 -1.65 9.58 -17.03
CA GLY A 163 -0.84 9.69 -18.26
C GLY A 163 -1.46 10.59 -19.34
N GLN A 164 -2.74 10.95 -19.22
CA GLN A 164 -3.31 12.06 -19.97
C GLN A 164 -3.02 13.39 -19.25
N VAL A 165 -2.56 14.37 -20.03
CA VAL A 165 -2.06 15.67 -19.57
C VAL A 165 -3.06 16.35 -18.63
N MET A 166 -2.71 16.37 -17.33
CA MET A 166 -3.32 17.30 -16.38
C MET A 166 -2.85 18.72 -16.72
N GLU A 167 -3.61 19.43 -17.56
CA GLU A 167 -3.49 20.88 -17.65
C GLU A 167 -3.77 21.48 -16.27
N ARG A 168 -2.71 21.92 -15.60
CA ARG A 168 -2.80 22.59 -14.30
C ARG A 168 -3.25 24.03 -14.53
N GLU A 169 -4.55 24.26 -14.57
CA GLU A 169 -5.09 25.61 -14.35
C GLU A 169 -4.60 26.12 -12.99
N GLY A 170 -3.73 27.12 -13.03
CA GLY A 170 -2.93 27.53 -11.87
C GLY A 170 -3.72 28.37 -10.87
N ILE A 171 -4.19 27.75 -9.78
CA ILE A 171 -4.66 28.49 -8.60
C ILE A 171 -3.45 29.13 -7.91
N ARG A 172 -3.24 30.43 -8.18
CA ARG A 172 -2.10 31.22 -7.72
C ARG A 172 -2.21 31.59 -6.24
N CYS A 173 -1.93 30.64 -5.35
CA CYS A 173 -1.88 30.91 -3.91
C CYS A 173 -0.53 31.54 -3.53
N ILE A 174 -0.52 32.84 -3.22
CA ILE A 174 0.69 33.57 -2.86
C ILE A 174 0.94 33.40 -1.35
N HIS A 175 1.99 32.68 -0.97
CA HIS A 175 2.53 32.70 0.39
C HIS A 175 4.04 32.96 0.37
N ARG A 176 4.46 33.97 1.14
CA ARG A 176 5.84 34.45 1.20
C ARG A 176 6.67 33.55 2.12
N VAL A 177 7.28 32.51 1.57
CA VAL A 177 8.22 31.64 2.29
C VAL A 177 9.59 32.33 2.40
N ARG A 178 10.14 32.39 3.61
CA ARG A 178 11.48 32.90 3.91
C ARG A 178 12.50 31.79 3.60
N LEU A 179 13.51 32.08 2.79
CA LEU A 179 14.53 31.11 2.38
C LEU A 179 15.53 30.79 3.51
N SER A 180 15.93 29.53 3.61
CA SER A 180 17.16 29.08 4.30
C SER A 180 17.95 28.15 3.36
N PRO A 181 19.28 28.26 3.24
CA PRO A 181 20.00 27.71 2.10
C PRO A 181 20.72 26.38 2.37
N LYS A 182 20.23 25.27 1.81
CA LYS A 182 21.05 24.10 1.42
C LYS A 182 20.43 23.42 0.18
N ALA A 183 21.12 23.45 -0.96
CA ALA A 183 20.68 22.81 -2.20
C ALA A 183 21.88 22.22 -2.98
N VAL A 184 21.82 20.90 -3.22
CA VAL A 184 22.78 20.02 -3.96
C VAL A 184 21.98 18.74 -4.33
N LEU A 185 21.92 18.22 -5.56
CA LEU A 185 22.35 18.74 -6.87
C LEU A 185 21.43 18.19 -8.01
N SER A 186 21.15 19.04 -9.00
CA SER A 186 20.95 18.76 -10.44
C SER A 186 20.10 17.57 -10.97
N VAL A 187 19.13 17.93 -11.81
CA VAL A 187 19.00 17.37 -13.18
C VAL A 187 18.96 18.54 -14.16
N ILE A 188 19.73 18.47 -15.25
CA ILE A 188 19.75 19.50 -16.31
C ILE A 188 18.74 19.15 -17.38
N ALA A 189 17.85 20.08 -17.73
CA ALA A 189 17.05 20.03 -18.95
C ALA A 189 17.12 21.39 -19.64
N SER A 190 17.64 21.42 -20.86
CA SER A 190 17.75 22.63 -21.68
C SER A 190 16.57 22.70 -22.65
N ALA A 191 15.87 23.83 -22.67
CA ALA A 191 14.89 24.17 -23.71
C ALA A 191 15.07 25.63 -24.12
N ARG A 192 15.12 25.84 -25.45
CA ARG A 192 15.49 27.11 -26.08
C ARG A 192 14.23 27.98 -26.25
N VAL A 193 14.26 29.21 -25.75
CA VAL A 193 13.15 30.16 -25.90
C VAL A 193 13.30 30.96 -27.20
N ARG A 194 12.19 31.16 -27.90
CA ARG A 194 11.96 32.26 -28.86
C ARG A 194 10.94 33.20 -28.23
#